data_AF-A0A3D9UQI1-F1
#
_entry.id   AF-A0A3D9UQI1-F1
#
_cell.length_a   1.000
_cell.length_b   1.000
_cell.length_c   1.000
_cell.angle_alpha   90.00
_cell.angle_beta   90.00
_cell.angle_gamma   90.00
#
_symmetry.space_group_name_H-M   'P 1'
#
loop_
_entity.id
_entity.type
_entity.pdbx_description
1 polymer ?
#
loop_
_entity_poly.entity_id
_entity_poly.type
_entity_poly.pdbx_seq_one_letter_code
_entity_poly.pdbx_strand_id
1 'polypeptide(L)'
;MSVLDHLCLECAHRISIHDARSRGYTDCACCNTSAGRPDAAPTLIETFALPGHRLEPLYPPGSARNSGTMHTTTSCDCERCHETYARLTGGTANSSPREHPDFARQ
;
A
#
# COMPACT_ATOMS: atom_id res chain seq x y z
N MET A 1 8.77 0.92 2.89
CA MET A 1 8.08 -0.37 2.71
C MET A 1 6.92 -0.21 1.74
N SER A 2 6.89 -0.95 0.64
CA SER A 2 5.75 -0.98 -0.29
C SER A 2 4.67 -1.92 0.24
N VAL A 3 3.39 -1.62 0.03
CA VAL A 3 2.25 -2.37 0.61
C VAL A 3 1.06 -2.45 -0.35
N LEU A 4 0.15 -3.38 -0.10
CA LEU A 4 -1.18 -3.41 -0.70
C LEU A 4 -2.18 -2.73 0.24
N ASP A 5 -2.93 -1.75 -0.28
CA ASP A 5 -4.01 -1.06 0.44
C ASP A 5 -5.27 -0.98 -0.43
N HIS A 6 -6.44 -0.95 0.22
CA HIS A 6 -7.69 -0.61 -0.46
C HIS A 6 -7.86 0.90 -0.47
N LEU A 7 -8.45 1.41 -1.55
CA LEU A 7 -8.80 2.82 -1.69
C LEU A 7 -10.30 3.01 -1.48
N CYS A 8 -10.69 4.18 -0.96
CA CYS A 8 -12.10 4.57 -0.93
C CYS A 8 -12.57 4.84 -2.36
N LEU A 9 -13.66 4.22 -2.80
CA LEU A 9 -14.26 4.50 -4.10
C LEU A 9 -14.85 5.92 -4.18
N GLU A 10 -15.18 6.53 -3.05
CA GLU A 10 -15.78 7.87 -3.00
C GLU A 10 -14.74 9.00 -2.99
N CYS A 11 -13.61 8.82 -2.30
CA CYS A 11 -12.62 9.87 -2.09
C CYS A 11 -11.18 9.49 -2.42
N ALA A 12 -10.94 8.28 -2.93
CA ALA A 12 -9.64 7.72 -3.29
C ALA A 12 -8.58 7.67 -2.16
N HIS A 13 -8.94 8.00 -0.91
CA HIS A 13 -8.02 7.87 0.22
C HIS A 13 -7.71 6.41 0.53
N ARG A 14 -6.49 6.19 1.01
CA ARG A 14 -6.05 4.90 1.54
C ARG A 14 -6.87 4.56 2.78
N ILE A 15 -7.45 3.37 2.77
CA ILE A 15 -8.23 2.87 3.89
C ILE A 15 -7.84 1.42 4.16
N SER A 16 -7.20 1.18 5.30
CA SER A 16 -7.00 -0.17 5.82
C SER A 16 -8.30 -0.61 6.49
N ILE A 17 -9.30 -0.90 5.66
CA ILE A 17 -10.72 -0.90 6.06
C ILE A 17 -11.09 -1.95 7.11
N HIS A 18 -10.26 -2.97 7.28
CA HIS A 18 -10.53 -4.07 8.18
C HIS A 18 -10.18 -3.78 9.65
N ASP A 19 -9.48 -2.68 9.93
CA ASP A 19 -9.21 -2.26 11.31
C ASP A 19 -9.88 -0.91 11.60
N ALA A 20 -10.87 -0.92 12.50
CA ALA A 20 -11.55 0.28 12.96
C ALA A 20 -10.57 1.30 13.59
N ARG A 21 -9.43 0.86 14.13
CA ARG A 21 -8.37 1.76 14.64
C ARG A 21 -7.68 2.55 13.54
N SER A 22 -7.69 2.05 12.31
CA SER A 22 -7.08 2.75 11.16
C SER A 22 -7.84 4.02 10.77
N ARG A 23 -9.10 4.16 11.18
CA ARG A 23 -9.95 5.33 10.88
C ARG A 23 -9.38 6.62 11.48
N GLY A 24 -8.78 6.55 12.68
CA GLY A 24 -8.19 7.72 13.34
C GLY A 24 -6.95 8.31 12.65
N TYR A 25 -6.44 7.67 11.59
CA TYR A 25 -5.28 8.16 10.83
C TYR A 25 -5.66 8.87 9.51
N THR A 26 -6.95 9.03 9.23
CA THR A 26 -7.43 9.82 8.09
C THR A 26 -8.29 10.98 8.57
N ASP A 27 -7.98 12.19 8.12
CA ASP A 27 -8.81 13.38 8.39
C ASP A 27 -10.05 13.45 7.48
N CYS A 28 -10.23 12.46 6.60
CA CYS A 28 -11.35 12.45 5.66
C CYS A 28 -12.67 12.12 6.36
N ALA A 29 -13.61 13.07 6.34
CA ALA A 29 -14.95 12.87 6.90
C ALA A 29 -15.69 11.64 6.31
N CYS A 30 -15.51 11.35 5.02
CA CYS A 30 -16.10 10.16 4.37
C CYS A 30 -15.58 8.85 4.99
N CYS A 31 -14.27 8.73 5.17
CA CYS A 31 -13.65 7.54 5.75
C CYS A 31 -13.94 7.40 7.26
N ASN A 32 -14.07 8.53 7.97
CA ASN A 32 -14.35 8.55 9.40
C ASN A 32 -15.79 8.17 9.76
N THR A 33 -16.75 8.47 8.89
CA THR A 33 -18.19 8.26 9.15
C THR A 33 -18.69 6.84 8.84
N SER A 34 -17.80 5.89 8.51
CA SER A 34 -18.12 4.53 8.04
C SER A 34 -18.80 4.47 6.65
N ALA A 35 -18.98 5.60 5.98
CA ALA A 35 -19.58 5.67 4.65
C ALA A 35 -18.58 5.33 3.53
N GLY A 36 -17.27 5.37 3.81
CA GLY A 36 -16.23 5.01 2.86
C GLY A 36 -16.38 3.57 2.37
N ARG A 37 -16.52 3.40 1.05
CA ARG A 37 -16.61 2.10 0.39
C ARG A 37 -15.21 1.67 -0.11
N PRO A 38 -14.67 0.53 0.31
CA PRO A 38 -13.42 0.01 -0.22
C PRO A 38 -13.59 -0.40 -1.69
N ASP A 39 -12.55 -0.18 -2.49
CA ASP A 39 -12.38 -0.93 -3.71
C ASP A 39 -12.24 -2.43 -3.38
N ALA A 40 -12.81 -3.29 -4.21
CA ALA A 40 -12.65 -4.74 -4.11
C ALA A 40 -11.23 -5.18 -4.49
N ALA A 41 -10.55 -4.44 -5.37
CA ALA A 41 -9.18 -4.71 -5.78
C ALA A 41 -8.20 -3.91 -4.90
N PRO A 42 -7.23 -4.57 -4.22
CA PRO A 42 -6.18 -3.83 -3.52
C PRO A 42 -5.21 -3.21 -4.53
N THR A 43 -4.74 -2.01 -4.20
CA THR A 43 -3.77 -1.25 -5.00
C THR A 43 -2.37 -1.41 -4.40
N LEU A 44 -1.36 -1.61 -5.26
CA LEU A 44 0.05 -1.54 -4.86
C LEU A 44 0.44 -0.09 -4.60
N ILE A 45 0.83 0.19 -3.37
CA ILE A 45 1.40 1.46 -2.95
C ILE A 45 2.91 1.30 -2.85
N GLU A 46 3.60 1.77 -3.88
CA GLU A 46 5.06 1.80 -3.92
C GLU A 46 5.61 2.84 -2.93
N THR A 47 6.65 2.47 -2.21
CA THR A 47 7.43 3.38 -1.37
C THR A 47 8.88 3.28 -1.78
N PHE A 48 9.61 4.39 -1.73
CA PHE A 48 11.00 4.44 -2.15
C PHE A 48 11.91 4.82 -0.98
N ALA A 49 12.99 4.09 -0.80
CA ALA A 49 13.99 4.35 0.23
C ALA A 49 14.72 5.67 -0.03
N LEU A 50 15.09 6.38 1.04
CA LEU A 50 15.95 7.56 0.99
C LEU A 50 17.22 7.35 1.84
N PRO A 51 18.41 7.78 1.36
CA PRO A 51 18.68 8.34 0.03
C PRO A 51 18.73 7.26 -1.08
N GLY A 52 18.50 7.66 -2.33
CA GLY A 52 18.73 6.80 -3.50
C GLY A 52 17.48 6.24 -4.19
N HIS A 53 16.27 6.59 -3.73
CA HIS A 53 14.99 6.31 -4.38
C HIS A 53 14.81 4.85 -4.86
N ARG A 54 15.35 3.88 -4.12
CA ARG A 54 15.17 2.47 -4.46
C ARG A 54 13.77 2.03 -4.06
N LEU A 55 13.10 1.29 -4.94
CA LEU A 55 11.80 0.72 -4.61
C LEU A 55 11.95 -0.20 -3.40
N GLU A 56 11.15 0.05 -2.38
CA GLU A 56 11.12 -0.75 -1.18
C GLU A 56 10.41 -2.08 -1.45
N PRO A 57 10.83 -3.17 -0.80
CA PRO A 57 10.19 -4.47 -0.97
C PRO A 57 8.70 -4.40 -0.63
N LEU A 58 7.91 -5.20 -1.34
CA LEU A 58 6.49 -5.39 -1.06
C LEU A 58 6.36 -6.30 0.17
N TYR A 59 5.76 -5.77 1.23
CA TYR A 59 5.52 -6.53 2.45
C TYR A 59 4.25 -7.39 2.33
N PRO A 60 4.21 -8.56 2.99
CA PRO A 60 3.04 -9.42 2.95
C PRO A 60 1.80 -8.73 3.59
N PRO A 61 0.59 -9.09 3.15
CA PRO A 61 -0.65 -8.73 3.83
C PRO A 61 -0.62 -9.09 5.32
N GLY A 62 -1.29 -8.30 6.17
CA GLY A 62 -1.29 -8.49 7.63
C GLY A 62 0.02 -8.11 8.34
N SER A 63 1.02 -7.58 7.63
CA SER A 63 2.29 -7.14 8.23
C SER A 63 2.12 -5.86 9.05
N ALA A 64 2.82 -5.80 10.19
CA ALA A 64 2.97 -4.56 10.94
C ALA A 64 3.84 -3.55 10.18
N ARG A 65 3.30 -2.34 9.98
CA ARG A 65 3.98 -1.15 9.47
C ARG A 65 4.44 -0.31 10.66
N ASN A 66 5.64 0.26 10.56
CA ASN A 66 6.25 1.12 11.59
C ASN A 66 6.31 0.45 12.98
N SER A 67 6.55 -0.87 13.01
CA SER A 67 6.60 -1.67 14.24
C SER A 67 7.52 -1.05 15.29
N GLY A 68 7.05 -0.99 16.54
CA GLY A 68 7.81 -0.41 17.65
C GLY A 68 7.65 1.10 17.80
N THR A 69 6.79 1.72 16.99
CA THR A 69 6.42 3.14 17.12
C THR A 69 4.98 3.29 17.59
N MET A 70 4.62 4.46 18.13
CA MET A 70 3.23 4.82 18.46
C MET A 70 2.31 4.82 17.23
N HIS A 71 2.87 4.88 16.01
CA HIS A 71 2.14 4.84 14.75
C HIS A 71 2.21 3.46 14.07
N THR A 72 2.39 2.40 14.87
CA THR A 72 2.32 1.03 14.36
C THR A 72 0.91 0.78 13.82
N THR A 73 0.82 0.44 12.54
CA THR A 73 -0.43 0.06 11.86
C THR A 73 -0.25 -1.29 11.20
N THR A 74 -1.32 -2.02 10.92
CA THR A 74 -1.23 -3.32 10.24
C THR A 74 -1.77 -3.18 8.82
N SER A 75 -1.06 -3.73 7.82
CA SER A 75 -1.59 -3.78 6.45
C SER A 75 -2.83 -4.67 6.39
N CYS A 76 -3.66 -4.45 5.38
CA CYS A 76 -4.85 -5.27 5.15
C CYS A 76 -4.46 -6.77 5.04
N ASP A 77 -5.20 -7.65 5.70
CA ASP A 77 -4.99 -9.10 5.74
C ASP A 77 -6.10 -9.89 5.02
N CYS A 78 -6.83 -9.25 4.10
CA CYS A 78 -7.94 -9.90 3.40
C CYS A 78 -7.44 -10.86 2.30
N GLU A 79 -8.31 -11.80 1.90
CA GLU A 79 -8.02 -12.78 0.85
C GLU A 79 -7.56 -12.13 -0.47
N ARG A 80 -8.18 -11.01 -0.86
CA ARG A 80 -7.80 -10.28 -2.10
C ARG A 80 -6.38 -9.71 -2.03
N CYS A 81 -5.95 -9.25 -0.86
CA CYS A 81 -4.58 -8.80 -0.64
C CYS A 81 -3.60 -9.97 -0.75
N HIS A 82 -3.92 -11.14 -0.19
CA HIS A 82 -3.12 -12.36 -0.31
C HIS A 82 -3.00 -12.83 -1.76
N GLU A 83 -4.11 -12.92 -2.50
CA GLU A 83 -4.12 -13.28 -3.91
C GLU A 83 -3.25 -12.32 -4.75
N THR A 84 -3.35 -11.02 -4.48
CA THR A 84 -2.59 -10.00 -5.22
C THR A 84 -1.11 -10.03 -4.86
N TYR A 85 -0.79 -10.20 -3.58
CA TYR A 85 0.59 -10.38 -3.12
C TYR A 85 1.23 -11.60 -3.78
N ALA A 86 0.55 -12.75 -3.77
CA ALA A 86 1.03 -13.98 -4.41
C ALA A 86 1.25 -13.80 -5.92
N ARG A 87 0.38 -13.08 -6.62
CA ARG A 87 0.57 -12.75 -8.04
C ARG A 87 1.80 -11.87 -8.27
N LEU A 88 1.98 -10.82 -7.46
CA LEU A 88 3.08 -9.86 -7.61
C LEU A 88 4.43 -10.44 -7.22
N THR A 89 4.48 -11.31 -6.20
CA THR A 89 5.72 -11.93 -5.70
C THR A 89 6.02 -13.29 -6.31
N GLY A 90 5.02 -14.01 -6.80
CA GLY A 90 5.20 -15.24 -7.57
C GLY A 90 5.63 -14.99 -9.02
N GLY A 91 5.41 -13.76 -9.54
CA GLY A 91 5.82 -13.35 -10.89
C GLY A 91 7.26 -12.84 -11.01
N THR A 92 8.00 -12.66 -9.91
CA THR A 92 9.35 -12.06 -9.89
C THR A 92 10.47 -13.05 -10.28
N ALA A 93 10.22 -13.95 -11.23
CA ALA A 93 11.28 -14.63 -11.97
C ALA A 93 11.71 -13.85 -13.22
N ASN A 94 10.99 -12.81 -13.65
CA ASN A 94 11.36 -12.01 -14.83
C ASN A 94 10.73 -10.62 -14.81
N SER A 95 11.45 -9.62 -14.29
CA SER A 95 11.31 -8.22 -14.72
C SER A 95 12.54 -7.45 -14.27
N SER A 96 13.52 -7.38 -15.17
CA SER A 96 14.68 -6.49 -15.10
C SER A 96 14.24 -5.03 -14.86
N PRO A 97 15.11 -4.20 -14.26
CA PRO A 97 14.81 -2.78 -14.07
C PRO A 97 14.54 -2.14 -15.43
N ARG A 98 13.38 -1.51 -15.59
CA ARG A 98 13.18 -0.55 -16.68
C ARG A 98 14.10 0.64 -16.42
N GLU A 99 15.23 0.62 -17.10
CA GLU A 99 16.11 1.75 -17.35
C GLU A 99 15.30 3.03 -17.61
N HIS A 100 15.42 3.98 -16.68
CA HIS A 100 14.98 5.36 -16.83
C HIS A 100 15.77 6.00 -17.98
N PRO A 101 15.12 6.56 -19.02
CA PRO A 101 15.84 7.35 -19.99
C PRO A 101 16.33 8.66 -19.35
N ASP A 102 17.64 8.80 -19.44
CA ASP A 102 18.50 9.96 -19.19
C ASP A 102 17.81 11.30 -19.50
N PHE A 103 17.61 12.15 -18.49
CA PHE A 103 17.34 13.58 -18.70
C PHE A 103 18.69 14.33 -18.78
N ALA A 104 19.37 14.16 -19.90
CA ALA A 104 20.51 15.00 -20.28
C ALA A 104 20.00 16.34 -20.81
N ARG A 105 20.20 17.38 -19.99
CA ARG A 105 20.45 18.79 -20.33
C ARG A 105 20.45 19.16 -21.82
N GLN A 106 19.62 20.14 -22.17
CA GLN A 106 19.97 21.26 -23.06
C GLN A 106 19.36 22.55 -22.51
#